data_AF-A0A559NAA6-F1
#
_entry.id   AF-A0A559NAA6-F1
#
_cell.length_a   1.000
_cell.length_b   1.000
_cell.length_c   1.000
_cell.angle_alpha   90.00
_cell.angle_beta   90.00
_cell.angle_gamma   90.00
#
_symmetry.space_group_name_H-M   'P 1'
#
loop_
_entity.id
_entity.type
_entity.pdbx_description
1 polymer ?
#
loop_
_entity_poly.entity_id
_entity_poly.type
_entity_poly.pdbx_seq_one_letter_code
_entity_poly.pdbx_strand_id
1 'polypeptide(L)'
;MKSLPKNSGFKMPESYLDNFSEKLNNTIAQEQIAIPKKEGFTVPDNYFDSIHQNIQTKLNQKTEPKVIKLSSFKKRLYATSSIAAVVAILIAAVVFNNSSTPISFQDIAASDIESYFDENDIDFPTYDLAQIISIDDINVSDVTESEINEDEIMNYLESNNGIDIQGIYLDEDEK
;
A
#
# COMPACT_ATOMS: atom_id res chain seq x y z
N MET A 1 31.70 35.88 -1.62
CA MET A 1 32.03 34.86 -2.64
C MET A 1 31.88 33.48 -2.00
N LYS A 2 31.15 32.55 -2.64
CA LYS A 2 30.89 31.21 -2.09
C LYS A 2 32.17 30.37 -2.23
N SER A 3 32.67 29.80 -1.14
CA SER A 3 33.85 28.93 -1.18
C SER A 3 33.52 27.63 -1.91
N LEU A 4 34.43 27.19 -2.78
CA LEU A 4 34.29 25.92 -3.49
C LEU A 4 34.34 24.76 -2.47
N PRO A 5 33.49 23.73 -2.61
CA PRO A 5 33.50 22.58 -1.71
C PRO A 5 34.83 21.85 -1.79
N LYS A 6 35.42 21.50 -0.64
CA LYS A 6 36.72 20.82 -0.50
C LYS A 6 36.82 19.49 -1.27
N ASN A 7 35.68 18.89 -1.61
CA ASN A 7 35.57 17.60 -2.30
C ASN A 7 34.79 17.75 -3.61
N SER A 8 35.31 18.53 -4.57
CA SER A 8 34.65 18.76 -5.87
C SER A 8 34.58 17.52 -6.78
N GLY A 9 35.01 16.33 -6.32
CA GLY A 9 35.05 15.09 -7.12
C GLY A 9 36.12 15.09 -8.21
N PHE A 10 36.57 16.26 -8.65
CA PHE A 10 37.66 16.43 -9.60
C PHE A 10 39.00 16.37 -8.87
N LYS A 11 39.63 15.19 -8.88
CA LYS A 11 41.03 15.03 -8.49
C LYS A 11 41.86 14.89 -9.75
N MET A 12 42.94 15.67 -9.84
CA MET A 12 43.92 15.51 -10.91
C MET A 12 44.65 14.17 -10.75
N PRO A 13 44.88 13.40 -11.82
CA PRO A 13 45.65 12.17 -11.74
C PRO A 13 47.04 12.42 -11.13
N GLU A 14 47.53 11.44 -10.40
CA GLU A 14 48.88 11.46 -9.85
C GLU A 14 49.90 11.59 -10.99
N SER A 15 50.92 12.44 -10.78
CA SER A 15 51.99 12.68 -11.76
C SER A 15 51.57 13.24 -13.13
N TYR A 16 50.35 13.78 -13.27
CA TYR A 16 49.89 14.39 -14.54
C TYR A 16 50.78 15.55 -15.00
N LEU A 17 51.27 16.36 -14.05
CA LEU A 17 52.05 17.56 -14.35
C LEU A 17 53.57 17.31 -14.42
N ASP A 18 54.06 16.18 -13.92
CA ASP A 18 55.49 15.92 -13.76
C ASP A 18 56.27 16.07 -15.08
N ASN A 19 55.65 15.64 -16.19
CA ASN A 19 56.22 15.73 -17.54
C ASN A 19 55.44 16.67 -18.46
N PHE A 20 54.56 17.53 -17.92
CA PHE A 20 53.71 18.40 -18.74
C PHE A 20 54.53 19.39 -19.57
N SER A 21 55.49 20.07 -18.96
CA SER A 21 56.34 21.06 -19.63
C SER A 21 57.17 20.45 -20.75
N GLU A 22 57.71 19.25 -20.52
CA GLU A 22 58.48 18.52 -21.53
C GLU A 22 57.58 18.09 -22.70
N LYS A 23 56.40 17.52 -22.41
CA LYS A 23 55.40 17.18 -23.43
C LYS A 23 54.96 18.39 -24.24
N LEU A 24 54.69 19.52 -23.58
CA LEU A 24 54.29 20.76 -24.23
C LEU A 24 55.38 21.27 -25.17
N ASN A 25 56.62 21.36 -24.69
CA ASN A 25 57.76 21.82 -25.48
C ASN A 25 58.07 20.88 -26.65
N ASN A 26 58.01 19.56 -26.43
CA ASN A 26 58.18 18.57 -27.50
C ASN A 26 57.05 18.66 -28.54
N THR A 27 55.81 18.92 -28.10
CA THR A 27 54.68 19.15 -29.00
C THR A 27 54.89 20.42 -29.82
N ILE A 28 55.29 21.53 -29.20
CA ILE A 28 55.54 22.82 -29.89
C ILE A 28 56.74 22.75 -30.85
N ALA A 29 57.79 22.02 -30.47
CA ALA A 29 59.00 21.88 -31.27
C ALA A 29 58.85 20.91 -32.46
N GLN A 30 57.84 20.04 -32.45
CA GLN A 30 57.51 19.24 -33.63
C GLN A 30 56.94 20.14 -34.73
N GLU A 31 57.63 20.25 -35.87
CA GLU A 31 57.13 20.98 -37.07
C GLU A 31 55.82 20.41 -37.66
N GLN A 32 55.38 19.26 -37.14
CA GLN A 32 54.21 18.50 -37.56
C GLN A 32 52.93 18.87 -36.80
N ILE A 33 52.97 19.88 -35.90
CA ILE A 33 51.71 20.37 -35.35
C ILE A 33 50.91 20.88 -36.55
N ALA A 34 49.76 20.25 -36.75
CA ALA A 34 48.76 20.69 -37.70
C ALA A 34 48.12 22.01 -37.22
N ILE A 35 48.92 23.02 -36.88
CA ILE A 35 48.46 24.40 -36.79
C ILE A 35 48.25 24.81 -38.24
N PRO A 36 46.98 24.95 -38.69
CA PRO A 36 46.73 25.37 -40.04
C PRO A 36 47.41 26.73 -40.25
N LYS A 37 48.28 26.82 -41.27
CA LYS A 37 48.91 28.10 -41.68
C LYS A 37 47.88 29.14 -42.15
N LYS A 38 46.64 28.71 -42.34
CA LYS A 38 45.48 29.52 -42.70
C LYS A 38 44.70 29.82 -41.43
N GLU A 39 44.27 31.06 -41.28
CA GLU A 39 43.35 31.47 -40.22
C GLU A 39 42.15 30.53 -40.20
N GLY A 40 41.94 29.81 -39.09
CA GLY A 40 40.96 28.74 -39.02
C GLY A 40 39.52 29.23 -39.16
N PHE A 41 39.25 30.46 -38.71
CA PHE A 41 37.92 31.07 -38.77
C PHE A 41 38.00 32.37 -39.54
N THR A 42 37.46 32.36 -40.77
CA THR A 42 37.17 33.57 -41.50
C THR A 42 35.74 34.01 -41.20
N VAL A 43 35.54 35.32 -41.04
CA VAL A 43 34.19 35.87 -40.96
C VAL A 43 33.58 35.94 -42.36
N PRO A 44 32.26 35.76 -42.51
CA PRO A 44 31.58 36.00 -43.78
C PRO A 44 31.77 37.45 -44.26
N ASP A 45 31.73 37.64 -45.57
CA ASP A 45 31.75 38.98 -46.17
C ASP A 45 30.62 39.85 -45.59
N ASN A 46 30.95 41.11 -45.26
CA ASN A 46 30.02 42.09 -44.69
C ASN A 46 29.39 41.69 -43.33
N TYR A 47 30.04 40.79 -42.57
CA TYR A 47 29.60 40.42 -41.22
C TYR A 47 29.49 41.65 -40.30
N PHE A 48 30.54 42.47 -40.25
CA PHE A 48 30.57 43.66 -39.39
C PHE A 48 29.65 44.79 -39.86
N ASP A 49 29.32 44.83 -41.16
CA ASP A 49 28.38 45.82 -41.70
C ASP A 49 26.93 45.44 -41.39
N SER A 50 26.60 44.15 -41.45
CA SER A 50 25.23 43.66 -41.24
C SER A 50 24.89 43.35 -39.78
N ILE A 51 25.88 43.08 -38.93
CA ILE A 51 25.63 42.65 -37.53
C ILE A 51 24.84 43.68 -36.73
N HIS A 52 25.12 44.97 -36.91
CA HIS A 52 24.42 46.02 -36.18
C HIS A 52 22.93 46.06 -36.56
N GLN A 53 22.62 46.02 -37.86
CA GLN A 53 21.26 45.99 -38.38
C GLN A 53 20.52 44.71 -37.98
N ASN A 54 21.20 43.56 -38.01
CA ASN A 54 20.64 42.27 -37.61
C ASN A 54 20.26 42.24 -36.12
N ILE A 55 21.10 42.79 -35.25
CA ILE A 55 20.82 42.90 -33.82
C ILE A 55 19.61 43.81 -33.59
N GLN A 56 19.59 45.00 -34.20
CA GLN A 56 18.45 45.91 -34.07
C GLN A 56 17.14 45.28 -34.57
N THR A 57 17.19 44.57 -35.70
CA THR A 57 16.02 43.87 -36.27
C THR A 57 15.52 42.80 -35.31
N LYS A 58 16.41 42.00 -34.71
CA LYS A 58 16.03 40.96 -33.73
C LYS A 58 15.48 41.53 -32.42
N LEU A 59 15.96 42.69 -31.97
CA LEU A 59 15.45 43.35 -30.76
C LEU A 59 14.08 44.01 -31.00
N ASN A 60 13.87 44.57 -32.19
CA ASN A 60 12.60 45.20 -32.57
C ASN A 60 11.54 44.20 -33.06
N GLN A 61 11.94 42.99 -33.44
CA GLN A 61 11.04 41.87 -33.66
C GLN A 61 10.49 41.40 -32.31
N LYS A 62 9.37 42.02 -31.89
CA LYS A 62 8.56 41.58 -30.76
C LYS A 62 7.82 40.29 -31.14
N THR A 63 8.55 39.19 -31.27
CA THR A 63 7.93 37.86 -31.28
C THR A 63 7.53 37.56 -29.85
N GLU A 64 6.23 37.58 -29.56
CA GLU A 64 5.76 37.07 -28.28
C GLU A 64 6.22 35.60 -28.19
N PRO A 65 7.07 35.24 -27.20
CA PRO A 65 7.46 33.85 -27.04
C PRO A 65 6.18 33.03 -26.86
N LYS A 66 6.06 31.91 -27.58
CA LYS A 66 4.93 30.99 -27.43
C LYS A 66 4.95 30.42 -26.01
N VAL A 67 4.34 31.13 -25.08
CA VAL A 67 4.25 30.72 -23.69
C VAL A 67 3.14 29.69 -23.56
N ILE A 68 3.50 28.50 -23.12
CA ILE A 68 2.52 27.53 -22.63
C ILE A 68 2.27 27.83 -21.15
N LYS A 69 1.00 28.03 -20.80
CA LYS A 69 0.60 28.24 -19.40
C LYS A 69 0.79 26.93 -18.63
N LEU A 70 1.67 26.93 -17.63
CA LEU A 70 1.87 25.78 -16.76
C LEU A 70 0.73 25.73 -15.73
N SER A 71 -0.40 25.11 -16.09
CA SER A 71 -1.50 24.91 -15.14
C SER A 71 -1.12 23.83 -14.12
N SER A 72 -1.15 24.16 -12.83
CA SER A 72 -0.79 23.22 -11.75
C SER A 72 -1.85 22.12 -11.60
N PHE A 73 -1.67 21.02 -12.34
CA PHE A 73 -2.60 19.88 -12.39
C PHE A 73 -2.70 19.12 -11.05
N LYS A 74 -1.77 19.37 -10.11
CA LYS A 74 -1.74 18.74 -8.78
C LYS A 74 -3.03 18.99 -7.99
N LYS A 75 -3.63 20.19 -8.09
CA LYS A 75 -4.90 20.50 -7.39
C LYS A 75 -6.09 19.71 -7.94
N ARG A 76 -6.10 19.40 -9.25
CA ARG A 76 -7.16 18.59 -9.87
C ARG A 76 -7.01 17.09 -9.58
N LEU A 77 -5.78 16.60 -9.45
CA LEU A 77 -5.51 15.19 -9.10
C LEU A 77 -6.02 14.83 -7.70
N TYR A 78 -5.87 15.72 -6.71
CA TYR A 78 -6.43 15.47 -5.37
C TYR A 78 -7.96 15.43 -5.36
N ALA A 79 -8.63 16.28 -6.16
CA ALA A 79 -10.09 16.33 -6.21
C ALA A 79 -10.71 15.10 -6.89
N THR A 80 -10.02 14.47 -7.85
CA THR A 80 -10.52 13.26 -8.53
C THR A 80 -10.32 11.97 -7.72
N SER A 81 -9.42 11.98 -6.73
CA SER A 81 -9.11 10.79 -5.93
C SER A 81 -10.19 10.45 -4.89
N SER A 82 -10.93 11.43 -4.36
CA SER A 82 -11.96 11.16 -3.35
C SER A 82 -13.19 10.47 -3.94
N ILE A 83 -13.59 10.85 -5.16
CA ILE A 83 -14.75 10.26 -5.84
C ILE A 83 -14.48 8.79 -6.17
N ALA A 84 -13.27 8.46 -6.63
CA ALA A 84 -12.90 7.08 -6.93
C ALA A 84 -12.95 6.16 -5.70
N ALA A 85 -12.48 6.64 -4.53
CA ALA A 85 -12.56 5.87 -3.29
C ALA A 85 -14.01 5.64 -2.84
N VAL A 86 -14.86 6.66 -2.89
CA VAL A 86 -16.29 6.53 -2.54
C VAL A 86 -16.98 5.57 -3.50
N VAL A 87 -16.71 5.68 -4.80
CA VAL A 87 -17.29 4.78 -5.82
C VAL A 87 -16.77 3.35 -5.64
N ALA A 88 -15.48 3.15 -5.36
CA ALA A 88 -14.92 1.82 -5.10
C ALA A 88 -15.50 1.18 -3.82
N ILE A 89 -15.70 1.96 -2.76
CA ILE A 89 -16.36 1.50 -1.53
C ILE A 89 -17.83 1.14 -1.80
N LEU A 90 -18.56 1.94 -2.59
CA LEU A 90 -19.94 1.62 -2.97
C LEU A 90 -20.03 0.38 -3.85
N ILE A 91 -19.12 0.21 -4.82
CA ILE A 91 -19.07 -0.98 -5.67
C ILE A 91 -18.71 -2.21 -4.84
N ALA A 92 -17.72 -2.11 -3.94
CA ALA A 92 -17.38 -3.20 -3.03
C ALA A 92 -18.56 -3.55 -2.12
N ALA A 93 -19.24 -2.57 -1.53
CA ALA A 93 -20.44 -2.82 -0.74
C ALA A 93 -21.52 -3.55 -1.55
N VAL A 94 -21.81 -3.13 -2.77
CA VAL A 94 -22.81 -3.81 -3.62
C VAL A 94 -22.38 -5.23 -4.02
N VAL A 95 -21.09 -5.45 -4.33
CA VAL A 95 -20.57 -6.75 -4.76
C VAL A 95 -20.47 -7.75 -3.60
N PHE A 96 -20.08 -7.30 -2.41
CA PHE A 96 -19.94 -8.14 -1.22
C PHE A 96 -21.25 -8.28 -0.41
N ASN A 97 -22.27 -7.47 -0.67
CA ASN A 97 -23.60 -7.57 -0.03
C ASN A 97 -24.50 -8.67 -0.63
N ASN A 98 -23.95 -9.63 -1.37
CA ASN A 98 -24.70 -10.74 -1.97
C ASN A 98 -24.91 -11.94 -1.03
N SER A 99 -24.47 -11.84 0.22
CA SER A 99 -24.78 -12.82 1.27
C SER A 99 -25.88 -12.29 2.17
N SER A 100 -27.05 -12.02 1.59
CA SER A 100 -28.24 -11.73 2.39
C SER A 100 -28.87 -13.06 2.81
N THR A 101 -28.43 -13.62 3.94
CA THR A 101 -29.38 -14.43 4.71
C THR A 101 -30.56 -13.51 5.06
N PRO A 102 -31.80 -13.89 4.76
CA PRO A 102 -32.94 -13.04 5.08
C PRO A 102 -33.01 -12.88 6.60
N ILE A 103 -32.72 -11.67 7.09
CA ILE A 103 -32.81 -11.34 8.51
C ILE A 103 -34.28 -11.47 8.92
N SER A 104 -34.57 -12.42 9.80
CA SER A 104 -35.89 -12.65 10.36
C SER A 104 -36.02 -11.99 11.74
N PHE A 105 -37.25 -11.83 12.21
CA PHE A 105 -37.53 -11.43 13.59
C PHE A 105 -36.89 -12.39 14.62
N GLN A 106 -36.66 -13.65 14.24
CA GLN A 106 -35.95 -14.62 15.09
C GLN A 106 -34.48 -14.22 15.32
N ASP A 107 -33.80 -13.68 14.31
CA ASP A 107 -32.39 -13.28 14.42
C ASP A 107 -32.23 -12.07 15.36
N ILE A 108 -33.21 -11.17 15.34
CA ILE A 108 -33.28 -10.03 16.28
C ILE A 108 -33.49 -10.54 17.70
N ALA A 109 -34.46 -11.45 17.90
CA ALA A 109 -34.76 -11.99 19.21
C ALA A 109 -33.57 -12.77 19.80
N ALA A 110 -32.86 -13.56 18.98
CA ALA A 110 -31.67 -14.28 19.41
C ALA A 110 -30.56 -13.31 19.84
N SER A 111 -30.28 -12.28 19.03
CA SER A 111 -29.26 -11.26 19.36
C SER A 111 -29.59 -10.46 20.61
N ASP A 112 -30.87 -10.14 20.85
CA ASP A 112 -31.30 -9.43 22.05
C ASP A 112 -31.12 -10.30 23.31
N ILE A 113 -31.43 -11.60 23.19
CA ILE A 113 -31.23 -12.56 24.29
C ILE A 113 -29.75 -12.71 24.61
N GLU A 114 -28.89 -12.94 23.60
CA GLU A 114 -27.44 -13.05 23.78
C GLU A 114 -26.86 -11.79 24.45
N SER A 115 -27.24 -10.61 23.96
CA SER A 115 -26.78 -9.35 24.55
C SER A 115 -27.21 -9.19 26.00
N TYR A 116 -28.38 -9.70 26.38
CA TYR A 116 -28.86 -9.66 27.76
C TYR A 116 -28.02 -10.56 28.68
N PHE A 117 -27.66 -11.77 28.23
CA PHE A 117 -26.80 -12.67 29.00
C PHE A 117 -25.40 -12.09 29.21
N ASP A 118 -24.81 -11.52 28.16
CA ASP A 118 -23.49 -10.89 28.20
C ASP A 118 -23.46 -9.66 29.12
N GLU A 119 -24.47 -8.78 29.04
CA GLU A 119 -24.52 -7.55 29.84
C GLU A 119 -24.72 -7.84 31.34
N ASN A 120 -25.41 -8.93 31.66
CA ASN A 120 -25.70 -9.31 33.04
C ASN A 120 -24.69 -10.32 33.62
N ASP A 121 -23.63 -10.69 32.88
CA ASP A 121 -22.61 -11.68 33.27
C ASP A 121 -23.23 -12.98 33.80
N ILE A 122 -24.31 -13.42 33.13
CA ILE A 122 -25.08 -14.59 33.53
C ILE A 122 -24.45 -15.81 32.87
N ASP A 123 -23.51 -16.44 33.57
CA ASP A 123 -22.95 -17.74 33.19
C ASP A 123 -23.73 -18.87 33.88
N PHE A 124 -24.48 -19.65 33.10
CA PHE A 124 -25.18 -20.83 33.61
C PHE A 124 -24.43 -22.09 33.21
N PRO A 125 -23.76 -22.79 34.14
CA PRO A 125 -23.18 -24.08 33.82
C PRO A 125 -24.30 -25.05 33.44
N THR A 126 -24.05 -25.92 32.46
CA THR A 126 -25.03 -26.87 31.91
C THR A 126 -25.74 -27.69 32.99
N TYR A 127 -25.04 -27.99 34.10
CA TYR A 127 -25.59 -28.71 35.24
C TYR A 127 -26.71 -27.94 35.97
N ASP A 128 -26.62 -26.60 36.04
CA ASP A 128 -27.64 -25.77 36.66
C ASP A 128 -28.86 -25.61 35.73
N LEU A 129 -28.63 -25.51 34.42
CA LEU A 129 -29.72 -25.52 33.43
C LEU A 129 -30.52 -26.83 33.46
N ALA A 130 -29.84 -27.97 33.61
CA ALA A 130 -30.48 -29.28 33.69
C ALA A 130 -31.36 -29.45 34.95
N GLN A 131 -31.10 -28.69 36.02
CA GLN A 131 -31.93 -28.69 37.22
C GLN A 131 -33.18 -27.81 37.09
N ILE A 132 -33.12 -26.78 36.23
CA ILE A 132 -34.21 -25.82 36.02
C ILE A 132 -35.17 -26.32 34.94
N ILE A 133 -34.67 -27.02 33.92
CA ILE A 133 -35.49 -27.61 32.85
C ILE A 133 -36.18 -28.86 33.39
N SER A 134 -37.51 -28.83 33.47
CA SER A 134 -38.29 -30.00 33.88
C SER A 134 -38.31 -31.03 32.77
N ILE A 135 -38.03 -32.29 33.11
CA ILE A 135 -37.98 -33.41 32.16
C ILE A 135 -39.35 -33.62 31.48
N ASP A 136 -40.44 -33.29 32.18
CA ASP A 136 -41.82 -33.37 31.67
C ASP A 136 -42.14 -32.33 30.59
N ASP A 137 -41.39 -31.21 30.53
CA ASP A 137 -41.59 -30.13 29.54
C ASP A 137 -40.79 -30.35 28.25
N ILE A 138 -39.92 -31.37 28.21
CA ILE A 138 -39.12 -31.70 27.02
C ILE A 138 -39.96 -32.54 26.06
N ASN A 139 -40.23 -32.01 24.86
CA ASN A 139 -40.90 -32.77 23.82
C ASN A 139 -39.94 -33.82 23.23
N VAL A 140 -40.22 -35.09 23.50
CA VAL A 140 -39.44 -36.24 23.00
C VAL A 140 -39.29 -36.21 21.47
N SER A 141 -40.24 -35.60 20.75
CA SER A 141 -40.19 -35.49 19.29
C SER A 141 -39.08 -34.52 18.83
N ASP A 142 -38.82 -33.42 19.55
CA ASP A 142 -37.77 -32.46 19.18
C ASP A 142 -36.36 -33.05 19.37
N VAL A 143 -36.20 -33.94 20.35
CA VAL A 143 -34.93 -34.65 20.60
C VAL A 143 -34.70 -35.78 19.59
N THR A 144 -35.77 -36.37 19.05
CA THR A 144 -35.69 -37.48 18.11
C THR A 144 -35.73 -37.06 16.64
N GLU A 145 -36.28 -35.88 16.32
CA GLU A 145 -36.29 -35.28 14.97
C GLU A 145 -35.10 -34.36 14.70
N SER A 146 -34.41 -33.87 15.73
CA SER A 146 -33.13 -33.19 15.53
C SER A 146 -32.10 -34.18 14.99
N GLU A 147 -31.46 -33.85 13.88
CA GLU A 147 -30.37 -34.63 13.30
C GLU A 147 -29.15 -34.47 14.21
N ILE A 148 -29.06 -35.30 15.25
CA ILE A 148 -27.95 -35.26 16.19
C ILE A 148 -26.68 -35.66 15.42
N ASN A 149 -25.77 -34.72 15.27
CA ASN A 149 -24.53 -34.93 14.52
C ASN A 149 -23.57 -35.81 15.32
N GLU A 150 -23.25 -37.00 14.78
CA GLU A 150 -22.36 -37.97 15.41
C GLU A 150 -20.96 -37.40 15.69
N ASP A 151 -20.46 -36.52 14.82
CA ASP A 151 -19.15 -35.87 15.00
C ASP A 151 -19.17 -34.89 16.19
N GLU A 152 -20.31 -34.25 16.42
CA GLU A 152 -20.48 -33.30 17.54
C GLU A 152 -20.59 -34.04 18.88
N ILE A 153 -21.29 -35.19 18.90
CA ILE A 153 -21.30 -36.10 20.06
C ILE A 153 -19.89 -36.60 20.35
N MET A 154 -19.15 -37.05 19.33
CA MET A 154 -17.80 -37.58 19.51
C MET A 154 -16.87 -36.52 20.11
N ASN A 155 -16.92 -35.29 19.59
CA ASN A 155 -16.14 -34.17 20.13
C ASN A 155 -16.53 -33.82 21.58
N TYR A 156 -17.82 -33.84 21.92
CA TYR A 156 -18.27 -33.58 23.28
C TYR A 156 -17.76 -34.67 24.25
N LEU A 157 -17.88 -35.94 23.87
CA LEU A 157 -17.42 -37.06 24.68
C LEU A 157 -15.90 -37.01 24.88
N GLU A 158 -15.14 -36.72 23.82
CA GLU A 158 -13.69 -36.56 23.92
C GLU A 158 -13.28 -35.36 24.79
N SER A 159 -13.97 -34.22 24.64
CA SER A 159 -13.69 -33.01 25.41
C SER A 159 -14.10 -33.12 26.88
N ASN A 160 -15.06 -33.99 27.19
CA ASN A 160 -15.60 -34.20 28.54
C ASN A 160 -15.23 -35.57 29.13
N ASN A 161 -14.16 -36.20 28.63
CA ASN A 161 -13.57 -37.50 29.02
C ASN A 161 -13.24 -37.67 30.53
N GLY A 162 -13.63 -36.73 31.39
CA GLY A 162 -13.53 -36.82 32.84
C GLY A 162 -14.73 -37.51 33.52
N ILE A 163 -15.79 -37.86 32.79
CA ILE A 163 -16.91 -38.63 33.36
C ILE A 163 -16.49 -40.10 33.40
N ASP A 164 -16.04 -40.56 34.57
CA ASP A 164 -15.75 -41.97 34.83
C ASP A 164 -17.05 -42.79 34.87
N ILE A 165 -17.51 -43.17 33.68
CA ILE A 165 -18.66 -44.06 33.45
C ILE A 165 -18.51 -45.42 34.14
N GLN A 166 -17.32 -45.80 34.60
CA GLN A 166 -17.13 -47.03 35.37
C GLN A 166 -17.50 -46.89 36.85
N GLY A 167 -17.47 -45.68 37.41
CA GLY A 167 -17.88 -45.42 38.79
C GLY A 167 -19.40 -45.52 39.02
N ILE A 168 -20.20 -45.41 37.95
CA ILE A 168 -21.67 -45.47 38.02
C ILE A 168 -22.18 -46.92 38.18
N TYR A 169 -21.37 -47.92 37.80
CA TYR A 169 -21.75 -49.34 37.85
C TYR A 169 -21.28 -50.09 39.11
N LEU A 170 -20.67 -49.42 40.09
CA LEU A 170 -20.01 -50.08 41.22
C LEU A 170 -20.74 -50.03 42.57
N ASP A 171 -21.96 -49.47 42.66
CA ASP A 171 -22.73 -49.42 43.92
C ASP A 171 -23.86 -50.49 44.03
N GLU A 172 -23.84 -51.52 43.19
CA GLU A 172 -24.60 -52.76 43.45
C GLU A 172 -23.62 -53.90 43.72
N ASP A 173 -23.04 -53.91 44.93
CA ASP A 173 -22.80 -55.11 45.73
C ASP A 173 -21.88 -54.77 46.92
N GLU A 174 -22.43 -54.19 47.99
CA GLU A 174 -21.92 -54.51 49.32
C GLU A 174 -23.06 -54.68 50.34
N LYS A 175 -22.90 -55.71 51.14
CA LYS A 175 -23.88 -56.36 52.01
C LYS A 175 -23.85 -55.76 53.42
#